data_AF-A0A817KEY7-F1
#
_entry.id   AF-A0A817KEY7-F1
#
_cell.length_a   1.000
_cell.length_b   1.000
_cell.length_c   1.000
_cell.angle_alpha   90.00
_cell.angle_beta   90.00
_cell.angle_gamma   90.00
#
_symmetry.space_group_name_H-M   'P 1'
#
loop_
_entity.id
_entity.type
_entity.pdbx_description
1 polymer ?
#
loop_
_entity_poly.entity_id
_entity_poly.type
_entity_poly.pdbx_seq_one_letter_code
_entity_poly.pdbx_strand_id
1 'polypeptide(L)' 'MALDLIDACQREIGQLTTRINELTQLYMTNQITNAQTVELVQTVGQKYCVQLELDKLNAERNGRNQANQTALAGSG' A
#
# COMPACT_ATOMS: atom_id res chain seq x y z
N MET A 1 21.20 47.80 -22.50
CA MET A 1 19.93 47.88 -21.76
C MET A 1 18.89 46.86 -22.25
N ALA A 2 18.42 46.89 -23.50
CA ALA A 2 17.43 45.90 -23.98
C ALA A 2 18.00 44.47 -24.12
N LEU A 3 19.24 44.35 -24.58
CA LEU A 3 19.94 43.05 -24.68
C LEU A 3 20.19 42.42 -23.30
N ASP A 4 20.58 43.23 -22.30
CA ASP A 4 20.80 42.76 -20.94
C ASP A 4 19.52 42.21 -20.28
N LEU A 5 18.37 42.81 -20.62
CA LEU A 5 17.05 42.35 -20.20
C LEU A 5 16.67 41.02 -20.86
N ILE A 6 16.96 40.86 -22.14
CA ILE A 6 16.74 39.59 -22.86
C ILE A 6 17.59 38.47 -22.24
N ASP A 7 18.87 38.75 -21.95
CA ASP A 7 19.79 37.78 -21.34
C ASP A 7 19.37 37.42 -19.90
N ALA A 8 18.82 38.38 -19.15
CA ALA A 8 18.24 38.12 -17.83
C ALA A 8 17.01 37.20 -17.95
N CYS A 9 16.08 37.51 -18.84
CA CYS A 9 14.89 36.69 -19.08
C CYS A 9 15.24 35.27 -19.54
N GLN A 10 16.22 35.10 -20.43
CA GLN A 10 16.66 33.79 -20.88
C GLN A 10 17.23 32.94 -19.74
N ARG A 11 17.99 33.56 -18.83
CA ARG A 11 18.50 32.87 -17.63
C ARG A 11 17.39 32.45 -16.69
N GLU A 12 16.41 33.32 -16.44
CA GLU A 12 15.24 32.99 -15.62
C GLU A 12 14.41 31.86 -16.23
N ILE A 13 14.18 31.89 -17.55
CA ILE A 13 13.50 30.81 -18.28
C ILE A 13 14.26 29.49 -18.12
N GLY A 14 15.59 29.51 -18.23
CA GLY A 14 16.43 28.33 -18.00
C GLY A 14 16.27 27.76 -16.59
N GLN A 15 16.33 28.62 -15.56
CA GLN A 15 16.15 28.23 -14.16
C GLN A 15 14.76 27.65 -13.89
N LEU A 16 13.70 28.30 -14.42
CA LEU A 16 12.33 27.82 -14.30
C LEU A 16 12.14 26.46 -14.98
N THR A 17 12.76 26.27 -16.15
CA THR A 17 12.72 24.98 -16.87
C THR A 17 13.34 23.86 -16.05
N THR A 18 14.51 24.11 -15.45
CA THR A 18 15.14 23.14 -14.53
C THR A 18 14.23 22.83 -13.34
N ARG A 19 13.62 23.85 -12.73
CA ARG A 19 12.74 23.68 -11.57
C ARG A 19 11.48 22.88 -11.90
N ILE A 20 10.89 23.09 -13.08
CA ILE A 20 9.74 22.31 -13.56
C ILE A 20 10.11 20.85 -13.74
N ASN A 21 11.30 20.55 -14.27
CA ASN A 21 11.78 19.19 -14.43
C ASN A 21 11.98 18.49 -13.08
N GLU A 22 12.58 19.18 -12.10
CA GLU A 22 12.73 18.66 -10.73
C GLU A 22 11.37 18.33 -10.09
N LEU A 23 10.41 19.25 -10.17
CA LEU A 23 9.07 19.04 -9.62
C LEU A 23 8.33 17.89 -10.31
N THR A 24 8.50 17.75 -11.62
CA THR A 24 7.90 16.67 -12.42
C THR A 24 8.43 15.30 -11.98
N GLN A 25 9.74 15.18 -11.72
CA GLN A 25 10.33 13.95 -11.19
C GLN A 25 9.80 13.61 -9.79
N LEU A 26 9.74 14.61 -8.89
CA LEU A 26 9.17 14.41 -7.54
C LEU A 26 7.72 13.96 -7.58
N TYR A 27 6.89 14.56 -8.46
CA TYR A 27 5.51 14.14 -8.64
C TYR A 27 5.41 12.69 -9.13
N MET A 28 6.23 12.28 -10.10
CA MET A 28 6.26 10.90 -10.59
C MET A 28 6.68 9.91 -9.49
N THR A 29 7.71 10.22 -8.72
CA THR A 29 8.14 9.38 -7.58
C THR A 29 7.02 9.20 -6.57
N ASN A 30 6.33 10.28 -6.19
CA ASN A 30 5.21 10.22 -5.25
C ASN A 30 4.06 9.35 -5.77
N GLN A 31 3.73 9.43 -7.06
CA GLN A 31 2.69 8.58 -7.67
C GLN A 31 3.06 7.09 -7.62
N ILE A 32 4.33 6.75 -7.90
CA ILE A 32 4.84 5.38 -7.81
C ILE A 32 4.75 4.88 -6.37
N THR A 33 5.21 5.67 -5.40
CA THR A 33 5.16 5.30 -3.97
C THR A 33 3.72 5.10 -3.48
N ASN A 34 2.80 5.96 -3.91
CA ASN A 34 1.38 5.81 -3.56
C ASN A 34 0.80 4.51 -4.13
N ALA A 35 1.08 4.18 -5.39
CA ALA A 35 0.61 2.93 -6.01
C ALA A 35 1.15 1.69 -5.29
N GLN A 36 2.44 1.67 -4.97
CA GLN A 36 3.08 0.58 -4.20
C GLN A 36 2.48 0.45 -2.80
N THR A 37 2.15 1.57 -2.15
CA THR A 37 1.52 1.58 -0.83
C THR A 37 0.13 0.96 -0.87
N VAL A 38 -0.68 1.29 -1.89
CA VAL A 38 -2.01 0.69 -2.08
C VAL A 38 -1.91 -0.82 -2.30
N GLU A 39 -0.98 -1.26 -3.14
CA GLU A 39 -0.75 -2.69 -3.40
C GLU A 39 -0.33 -3.45 -2.14
N LEU A 40 0.56 -2.86 -1.33
CA LEU A 40 1.00 -3.44 -0.06
C LEU A 40 -0.15 -3.55 0.93
N VAL A 41 -0.94 -2.48 1.09
CA VAL A 41 -2.12 -2.48 1.98
C VAL A 41 -3.13 -3.52 1.54
N GLN A 42 -3.38 -3.67 0.24
CA GLN A 42 -4.26 -4.71 -0.30
C GLN A 42 -3.73 -6.11 0.03
N THR A 43 -2.45 -6.36 -0.19
CA THR A 43 -1.81 -7.66 0.09
C THR A 43 -1.87 -8.01 1.57
N VAL A 44 -1.53 -7.05 2.45
CA VAL A 44 -1.58 -7.24 3.91
C VAL A 44 -3.02 -7.44 4.38
N GLY A 45 -3.96 -6.64 3.88
CA GLY A 45 -5.37 -6.78 4.20
C GLY A 45 -5.93 -8.15 3.81
N GLN A 46 -5.59 -8.65 2.62
CA GLN A 46 -5.97 -9.99 2.18
C GLN A 46 -5.39 -11.09 3.08
N LYS A 47 -4.10 -11.01 3.43
CA LYS A 47 -3.47 -11.97 4.36
C LYS A 47 -4.16 -11.98 5.72
N TYR A 48 -4.49 -10.80 6.25
CA TYR A 48 -5.21 -10.68 7.52
C TYR A 48 -6.60 -11.32 7.45
N CYS A 49 -7.37 -11.05 6.39
CA CYS A 49 -8.68 -11.68 6.20
C CYS A 49 -8.60 -13.21 6.11
N VAL A 50 -7.62 -13.75 5.37
CA VAL A 50 -7.41 -15.20 5.27
C VAL A 50 -7.04 -15.79 6.63
N GLN A 51 -6.17 -15.14 7.40
CA GLN A 51 -5.81 -15.60 8.74
C GLN A 51 -7.01 -15.63 9.66
N LEU A 52 -7.85 -14.59 9.64
CA LEU A 52 -9.07 -14.52 10.45
C LEU A 52 -10.04 -15.67 10.12
N GLU A 53 -10.22 -15.99 8.84
CA GLU A 53 -11.07 -17.13 8.44
C GLU A 53 -10.46 -18.47 8.84
N LEU A 54 -9.14 -18.64 8.73
CA LEU A 54 -8.47 -19.85 9.23
C LEU A 54 -8.66 -20.03 10.74
N ASP A 55 -8.56 -18.94 11.52
CA ASP A 55 -8.74 -18.99 12.97
C ASP A 55 -10.18 -19.39 13.34
N LYS A 56 -11.18 -18.85 12.63
CA LYS A 56 -12.59 -19.27 12.78
C LYS A 56 -12.78 -20.75 12.47
N LEU A 57 -12.27 -21.22 11.32
CA LEU A 57 -12.39 -22.62 10.91
C LEU A 57 -11.72 -23.56 11.93
N ASN A 58 -10.57 -23.16 12.47
CA ASN A 58 -9.88 -23.93 13.50
C ASN A 58 -10.68 -23.97 14.80
N ALA A 59 -11.28 -22.86 15.22
CA ALA A 59 -12.15 -22.82 16.39
C ALA A 59 -13.38 -23.73 16.23
N GLU A 60 -14.04 -23.69 15.07
CA GLU A 60 -15.17 -24.57 14.75
C GLU A 60 -14.78 -26.05 14.72
N ARG A 61 -13.62 -26.38 14.12
CA ARG A 61 -13.10 -27.75 14.10
C ARG A 61 -12.87 -28.26 15.51
N ASN A 62 -12.23 -27.45 16.35
CA ASN A 62 -11.93 -27.82 17.73
C ASN A 62 -13.21 -27.98 18.56
N GLY A 63 -14.20 -27.12 18.38
CA GLY A 63 -15.51 -27.24 19.03
C GLY A 63 -16.24 -28.54 18.64
N ARG A 64 -16.25 -28.89 17.35
CA ARG A 64 -16.82 -30.17 16.87
C ARG A 64 -16.10 -31.39 17.45
N ASN A 65 -14.77 -31.36 17.47
CA ASN A 65 -13.97 -32.44 18.03
C ASN A 65 -14.24 -32.64 19.53
N GLN A 66 -14.35 -31.53 20.28
CA GLN A 66 -14.68 -31.58 21.70
C GLN A 66 -16.07 -32.17 21.94
N ALA A 67 -17.09 -31.70 21.19
CA ALA A 67 -18.45 -32.22 21.30
C ALA A 67 -18.52 -33.73 21.04
N ASN A 68 -17.82 -34.21 20.01
CA ASN A 68 -17.77 -35.65 19.69
C ASN A 68 -17.09 -36.48 20.79
N GLN A 69 -16.00 -35.97 21.38
CA GLN A 69 -15.34 -36.66 22.50
C GLN A 69 -16.27 -36.77 23.72
N THR A 70 -17.00 -35.70 24.06
CA THR A 70 -17.96 -35.71 25.15
C THR A 70 -19.09 -36.71 24.90
N ALA A 71 -19.62 -36.76 23.67
CA ALA A 71 -20.68 -37.71 23.30
C ALA A 71 -20.24 -39.18 23.45
N LEU A 72 -19.01 -39.51 23.02
CA LEU A 72 -18.46 -40.86 23.15
C LEU A 72 -18.18 -41.26 24.61
N ALA A 73 -17.79 -40.30 25.46
CA ALA A 73 -17.51 -40.56 26.87
C ALA A 73 -18.77 -40.79 27.72
N GLY A 74 -19.94 -40.28 27.30
CA GLY A 74 -21.21 -40.42 28.03
C GLY A 74 -22.05 -41.64 27.66
N SER A 75 -21.61 -42.47 26.71
CA SER A 75 -22.35 -43.63 26.18
C SER A 75 -21.89 -45.00 26.71
N GLY A 76 -21.05 -45.04 27.75
CA GLY A 76 -20.63 -46.26 28.45
C GLY A 76 -21.22 -46.35 29.84
#